data_AF-A0A2D6JTC4-F1
#
_entry.id   AF-A0A2D6JTC4-F1
#
_cell.length_a   1.000
_cell.length_b   1.000
_cell.length_c   1.000
_cell.angle_alpha   90.00
_cell.angle_beta   90.00
_cell.angle_gamma   90.00
#
_symmetry.space_group_name_H-M   'P 1'
#
loop_
_entity.id
_entity.type
_entity.pdbx_description
1 polymer ?
#
loop_
_entity_poly.entity_id
_entity_poly.type
_entity_poly.pdbx_seq_one_letter_code
_entity_poly.pdbx_strand_id
1 'polypeptide(L)' 'MKNRILLENYFFPADLEMQIEAFVDHYNHRRYHESINNLTPADVYFGRGQAILKQRERIKLKTMETRRLQYRKNAA' A
#
# COMPACT_ATOMS: atom_id res chain seq x y z
N MET A 1 -15.67 1.76 -21.22
CA MET A 1 -16.20 2.71 -20.21
C MET A 1 -15.08 3.64 -19.68
N LYS A 2 -14.26 4.24 -20.57
CA LYS A 2 -13.06 5.03 -20.19
C LYS A 2 -13.17 6.53 -20.50
N ASN A 3 -14.38 7.05 -20.73
CA ASN A 3 -14.62 8.44 -21.17
C ASN A 3 -15.69 9.13 -20.30
N ARG A 4 -15.56 9.07 -18.98
CA ARG A 4 -16.34 9.93 -18.07
C ARG A 4 -15.36 10.72 -17.22
N ILE A 5 -15.35 12.04 -17.42
CA ILE A 5 -14.65 12.97 -16.53
C ILE A 5 -15.69 13.34 -15.45
N LEU A 6 -15.45 12.90 -14.23
CA LEU A 6 -16.22 13.33 -13.07
C LEU A 6 -15.54 14.62 -12.58
N LEU A 7 -16.19 15.76 -12.78
CA LEU A 7 -15.75 17.03 -12.24
C LEU A 7 -16.46 17.25 -10.90
N GLU A 8 -15.69 17.29 -9.81
CA GLU A 8 -16.16 17.83 -8.55
C GLU A 8 -15.92 19.34 -8.56
N ASN A 9 -16.99 20.13 -8.44
CA ASN A 9 -16.89 21.58 -8.35
C ASN A 9 -16.78 21.99 -6.87
N TYR A 10 -15.73 22.75 -6.56
CA TYR A 10 -15.53 23.32 -5.23
C TYR A 10 -16.09 24.74 -5.19
N PHE A 11 -17.01 24.98 -4.26
CA PHE A 11 -17.64 26.29 -4.10
C PHE A 11 -16.74 27.27 -3.34
N PHE A 12 -15.80 26.76 -2.52
CA PHE A 12 -14.83 27.55 -1.78
C PHE A 12 -13.40 27.03 -2.02
N PRO A 13 -12.40 27.93 -2.17
CA PRO A 13 -10.99 27.52 -2.34
C PRO A 13 -10.46 26.64 -1.20
N ALA A 14 -10.87 26.92 0.04
CA ALA A 14 -10.45 26.15 1.21
C ALA A 14 -10.89 24.67 1.15
N ASP A 15 -12.05 24.39 0.55
CA ASP A 15 -12.53 23.01 0.39
C ASP A 15 -11.65 22.25 -0.60
N LEU A 16 -11.26 22.90 -1.70
CA LEU A 16 -10.33 22.31 -2.67
C LEU A 16 -8.96 22.05 -2.03
N GLU A 17 -8.43 22.99 -1.27
CA GLU A 17 -7.15 22.84 -0.55
C GLU A 17 -7.18 21.63 0.38
N MET A 18 -8.23 21.52 1.22
CA MET A 18 -8.41 20.38 2.12
C MET A 18 -8.50 19.04 1.38
N GLN A 19 -9.20 19.00 0.24
CA GLN A 19 -9.32 17.77 -0.56
C GLN A 19 -8.00 17.38 -1.22
N ILE A 20 -7.24 18.36 -1.72
CA ILE A 20 -5.90 18.12 -2.27
C ILE A 20 -4.98 17.59 -1.17
N GLU A 21 -4.97 18.19 0.02
CA GLU A 21 -4.16 17.72 1.14
C GLU A 21 -4.50 16.28 1.53
N ALA A 22 -5.80 15.96 1.63
CA ALA A 22 -6.26 14.61 1.92
C ALA A 22 -5.83 13.60 0.84
N PHE A 23 -5.89 14.00 -0.44
CA PHE A 23 -5.43 13.18 -1.55
C PHE A 23 -3.92 12.93 -1.50
N VAL A 24 -3.13 13.99 -1.29
CA VAL A 24 -1.66 13.91 -1.20
C VAL A 24 -1.25 13.00 -0.04
N ASP A 25 -1.88 13.14 1.14
CA ASP A 25 -1.60 12.27 2.28
C ASP A 25 -1.94 10.81 1.96
N HIS A 26 -3.12 10.55 1.39
CA HIS A 26 -3.51 9.21 1.01
C HIS A 26 -2.51 8.59 0.01
N TYR A 27 -2.18 9.32 -1.05
CA TYR A 27 -1.32 8.82 -2.12
C TYR A 27 0.11 8.53 -1.64
N ASN A 28 0.68 9.42 -0.83
CA ASN A 28 2.08 9.35 -0.40
C ASN A 28 2.31 8.47 0.83
N HIS A 29 1.37 8.43 1.77
CA HIS A 29 1.60 7.77 3.07
C HIS A 29 0.75 6.52 3.29
N ARG A 30 -0.39 6.37 2.60
CA ARG A 30 -1.36 5.30 2.90
C ARG A 30 -1.53 4.30 1.76
N ARG A 31 -1.39 4.75 0.52
CA ARG A 31 -1.57 3.92 -0.67
C ARG A 31 -0.28 3.18 -1.02
N TYR A 32 -0.39 1.87 -1.14
CA TYR A 32 0.67 1.03 -1.71
C TYR A 32 0.59 1.06 -3.24
N HIS A 33 1.75 1.11 -3.91
CA HIS A 33 1.81 1.11 -5.37
C HIS A 33 2.62 -0.07 -5.90
N GLU A 34 2.04 -0.79 -6.86
CA GLU A 34 2.62 -2.02 -7.42
C GLU A 34 3.98 -1.78 -8.08
N SER A 35 4.13 -0.65 -8.79
CA SER A 35 5.39 -0.27 -9.47
C SER A 35 6.58 -0.10 -8.54
N ILE A 36 6.35 0.11 -7.24
CA ILE A 36 7.38 0.23 -6.21
C ILE A 36 7.28 -0.91 -5.19
N ASN A 37 7.01 -2.12 -5.68
CA ASN A 37 6.96 -3.36 -4.87
C ASN A 37 5.92 -3.29 -3.74
N ASN A 38 4.79 -2.62 -3.97
CA ASN A 38 3.75 -2.40 -2.97
C ASN A 38 4.28 -1.71 -1.70
N LEU A 39 5.17 -0.73 -1.87
CA LEU A 39 5.55 0.24 -0.85
C LEU A 39 4.72 1.52 -1.01
N THR A 40 4.70 2.35 0.03
CA THR A 40 4.19 3.71 -0.07
C THR A 40 5.27 4.61 -0.68
N PRO A 41 4.92 5.69 -1.41
CA PRO A 41 5.92 6.61 -1.93
C PRO A 41 6.79 7.22 -0.82
N ALA A 42 6.21 7.52 0.34
CA ALA A 42 6.94 8.00 1.51
C ALA A 42 8.01 7.00 1.99
N ASP A 43 7.70 5.70 2.05
CA ASP A 43 8.68 4.69 2.47
C ASP A 43 9.86 4.56 1.51
N VAL A 44 9.63 4.77 0.21
CA VAL A 44 10.70 4.84 -0.78
C VAL A 44 11.52 6.11 -0.59
N TYR A 45 10.86 7.26 -0.48
CA TYR A 45 11.51 8.57 -0.32
C TYR A 45 12.39 8.62 0.95
N PHE A 46 11.88 8.14 2.08
CA PHE A 46 12.63 8.10 3.34
C PHE A 46 13.60 6.91 3.45
N GLY A 47 13.79 6.11 2.38
CA GLY A 47 14.75 5.01 2.34
C GLY A 47 14.40 3.80 3.22
N ARG A 48 13.16 3.69 3.71
CA ARG A 48 12.68 2.60 4.58
C ARG A 48 12.31 1.34 3.81
N GLY A 49 12.18 1.43 2.48
CA GLY A 49 11.66 0.38 1.62
C GLY A 49 12.35 -0.98 1.79
N GLN A 50 13.68 -1.02 1.83
CA GLN A 50 14.41 -2.29 1.92
C GLN A 50 14.21 -3.02 3.25
N ALA A 51 14.08 -2.29 4.36
CA ALA A 51 13.80 -2.88 5.66
C ALA A 51 12.40 -3.53 5.68
N ILE A 52 11.41 -2.85 5.11
CA ILE A 52 10.03 -3.35 4.99
C ILE A 52 9.97 -4.62 4.15
N LEU A 53 10.62 -4.64 2.99
CA LEU A 53 10.62 -5.79 2.09
C LEU A 53 11.28 -7.02 2.74
N LYS A 54 12.43 -6.85 3.40
CA LYS A 54 13.10 -7.94 4.14
C LYS A 54 12.22 -8.50 5.25
N GLN A 55 11.53 -7.64 6.00
CA GLN A 55 10.62 -8.08 7.05
C GLN A 55 9.44 -8.88 6.47
N ARG A 56 8.86 -8.43 5.35
CA ARG A 56 7.77 -9.14 4.66
C ARG A 56 8.19 -10.52 4.16
N GLU A 57 9.38 -10.63 3.58
CA GLU A 57 9.94 -11.91 3.13
C GLU A 57 10.07 -12.90 4.28
N ARG A 58 10.64 -12.47 5.41
CA ARG A 58 10.79 -13.30 6.62
C ARG A 58 9.44 -13.80 7.13
N ILE A 59 8.42 -12.93 7.17
CA ILE A 59 7.07 -13.31 7.58
C ILE A 59 6.50 -14.36 6.63
N LYS A 60 6.60 -14.13 5.31
CA LYS A 60 6.09 -15.04 4.28
C LYS A 60 6.70 -16.45 4.41
N LEU A 61 8.02 -16.54 4.60
CA LEU A 61 8.71 -17.81 4.81
C LEU A 61 8.16 -18.55 6.04
N LYS A 62 8.10 -17.87 7.19
CA LYS A 62 7.58 -18.44 8.45
C LYS A 62 6.13 -18.93 8.31
N THR A 63 5.28 -18.16 7.62
CA THR A 63 3.89 -18.56 7.35
C THR A 63 3.82 -19.79 6.47
N MET A 64 4.64 -19.89 5.42
CA MET A 64 4.68 -21.07 4.54
C MET A 64 5.16 -22.32 5.28
N GLU A 65 6.18 -22.21 6.13
CA GLU A 65 6.67 -23.33 6.96
C GLU A 65 5.59 -23.84 7.92
N THR A 66 4.93 -22.90 8.63
CA THR A 66 3.84 -23.23 9.56
C THR A 66 2.72 -23.96 8.83
N ARG A 67 2.35 -23.47 7.65
CA ARG A 67 1.34 -24.10 6.80
C ARG A 67 1.74 -25.51 6.40
N ARG A 68 2.98 -25.73 5.95
CA ARG A 68 3.49 -27.07 5.58
C ARG A 68 3.44 -28.05 6.76
N LEU A 69 3.81 -27.60 7.96
CA LEU A 69 3.74 -28.44 9.16
C LEU A 69 2.30 -28.86 9.49
N GLN A 70 1.35 -27.92 9.42
CA GLN A 70 -0.07 -28.21 9.66
C GLN A 70 -0.62 -29.22 8.64
N TYR A 71 -0.29 -29.05 7.35
CA TYR A 71 -0.68 -30.02 6.33
C TYR A 71 -0.13 -31.42 6.60
N ARG A 72 1.15 -31.54 6.99
CA ARG A 72 1.75 -32.84 7.33
C ARG A 72 1.09 -33.50 8.54
N LYS A 73 0.70 -32.72 9.55
CA LYS A 73 -0.02 -33.22 10.72
C LYS A 73 -1.42 -33.73 10.39
N ASN A 74 -2.11 -33.07 9.46
CA ASN A 74 -3.48 -33.45 9.07
C ASN A 74 -3.53 -34.60 8.04
N ALA A 75 -2.42 -34.89 7.37
CA ALA A 75 -2.30 -35.96 6.37
C ALA A 75 -1.75 -37.27 6.97
N ALA A 76 -1.37 -37.27 8.25
CA ALA A 76 -1.01 -38.45 9.03
C ALA A 76 -2.22 -38.93 9.83
#